data_AF-A0A6J8A7S3-F1
#
_entry.id   AF-A0A6J8A7S3-F1
#
_cell.length_a   1.000
_cell.length_b   1.000
_cell.length_c   1.000
_cell.angle_alpha   90.00
_cell.angle_beta   90.00
_cell.angle_gamma   90.00
#
_symmetry.space_group_name_H-M   'P 1'
#
loop_
_entity.id
_entity.type
_entity.pdbx_description
1 polymer ?
#
loop_
_entity_poly.entity_id
_entity_poly.type
_entity_poly.pdbx_seq_one_letter_code
_entity_poly.pdbx_strand_id
1 'polypeptide(L)'
;MDATSAKRIKRNLVFFKENITQLSKVMDKLIETDSISMEEKAEVLAEKSVDTQCHILLELLMKRGGFDSLIESLRISGNGHVADKILKTDVCSQKGTVSMAKKIQKTDDVVSQENDKNQLQKADTFFVFDDRKEEIIQLIKERELVKMKYNELSNKYRKIKTDNKTKSEDIKILNEEIDSLRCQLAAVEKRESNFKDELKKRNKDKDKKVEPKPKLLVDRRDVGIDAVDGPLEEVPKDVGCHIDSEGLLLRMEEQTITIETLTEEATHYNNLIETLEDQIEELKASIAQKDNNIMTLRNNVGKLQVHLQAGRQEREKISAELREELDKNQKRHDDRFDQIDDKMEYIIKLITLNRNVPRQPEVVSSIKSPRNQKQNKFNKKFGR
;
A
#
# COMPACT_ATOMS: atom_id res chain seq x y z
N MET A 1 -9.24 -22.47 -13.66
CA MET A 1 -9.36 -21.13 -13.05
C MET A 1 -10.75 -21.00 -12.43
N ASP A 2 -10.91 -20.31 -11.30
CA ASP A 2 -12.22 -20.03 -10.72
C ASP A 2 -13.01 -19.03 -11.60
N ALA A 3 -14.35 -19.12 -11.57
CA ALA A 3 -15.22 -18.32 -12.44
C ALA A 3 -15.07 -16.80 -12.21
N THR A 4 -14.68 -16.40 -11.01
CA THR A 4 -14.39 -15.02 -10.60
C THR A 4 -13.12 -14.50 -11.27
N SER A 5 -11.99 -15.19 -11.18
CA SER A 5 -10.75 -14.78 -11.85
C SER A 5 -10.86 -14.79 -13.36
N ALA A 6 -11.59 -15.76 -13.93
CA ALA A 6 -11.89 -15.79 -15.35
C ALA A 6 -12.67 -14.55 -15.81
N LYS A 7 -13.67 -14.11 -15.03
CA LYS A 7 -14.41 -12.86 -15.30
C LYS A 7 -13.52 -11.62 -15.16
N ARG A 8 -12.60 -11.59 -14.19
CA ARG A 8 -11.65 -10.47 -14.00
C ARG A 8 -10.74 -10.27 -15.21
N ILE A 9 -10.17 -11.37 -15.73
CA ILE A 9 -9.34 -11.34 -16.94
C ILE A 9 -10.18 -10.87 -18.14
N LYS A 10 -11.37 -11.45 -18.35
CA LYS A 10 -12.22 -11.09 -19.49
C LYS A 10 -12.61 -9.61 -19.51
N ARG A 11 -12.92 -9.02 -18.35
CA ARG A 11 -13.26 -7.58 -18.23
C ARG A 11 -12.08 -6.66 -18.53
N ASN A 12 -10.86 -7.10 -18.24
CA ASN A 12 -9.63 -6.32 -18.44
C ASN A 12 -8.87 -6.74 -19.70
N LEU A 13 -9.47 -7.56 -20.58
CA LEU A 13 -8.80 -8.12 -21.75
C LEU A 13 -8.26 -7.03 -22.70
N VAL A 14 -9.07 -6.00 -22.95
CA VAL A 14 -8.67 -4.87 -23.81
C VAL A 14 -7.49 -4.12 -23.20
N PHE A 15 -7.56 -3.83 -21.90
CA PHE A 15 -6.48 -3.15 -21.18
C PHE A 15 -5.19 -3.98 -21.13
N PHE A 16 -5.30 -5.29 -20.93
CA PHE A 16 -4.17 -6.21 -20.93
C PHE A 16 -3.44 -6.20 -22.28
N LYS A 17 -4.18 -6.25 -23.38
CA LYS A 17 -3.62 -6.23 -24.74
C LYS A 17 -2.88 -4.93 -25.04
N GLU A 18 -3.48 -3.79 -24.70
CA GLU A 18 -2.93 -2.47 -25.03
C GLU A 18 -1.70 -2.08 -24.21
N ASN A 19 -1.50 -2.70 -23.04
CA ASN A 19 -0.49 -2.26 -22.06
C ASN A 19 0.61 -3.29 -21.79
N ILE A 20 0.55 -4.47 -22.42
CA ILE A 20 1.60 -5.48 -22.25
C ILE A 20 2.78 -5.17 -23.17
N THR A 21 3.90 -4.79 -22.57
CA THR A 21 5.09 -4.37 -23.32
C THR A 21 6.15 -5.47 -23.46
N GLN A 22 6.08 -6.50 -22.61
CA GLN A 22 7.09 -7.56 -22.51
C GLN A 22 6.46 -8.96 -22.45
N LEU A 23 5.56 -9.28 -23.39
CA LEU A 23 4.82 -10.55 -23.43
C LEU A 23 5.76 -11.78 -23.43
N SER A 24 6.87 -11.73 -24.16
CA SER A 24 7.87 -12.82 -24.16
C SER A 24 8.42 -13.12 -22.77
N LYS A 25 8.76 -12.09 -21.99
CA LYS A 25 9.28 -12.27 -20.62
C LYS A 25 8.21 -12.77 -19.67
N VAL A 26 6.96 -12.34 -19.85
CA VAL A 26 5.83 -12.87 -19.08
C VAL A 26 5.68 -14.37 -19.34
N MET A 27 5.81 -14.81 -20.60
CA MET A 27 5.77 -16.24 -20.93
C MET A 27 6.97 -17.02 -20.38
N ASP A 28 8.18 -16.44 -20.39
CA ASP A 28 9.36 -17.06 -19.74
C ASP A 28 9.11 -17.33 -18.25
N LYS A 29 8.50 -16.36 -17.55
CA LYS A 29 8.14 -16.50 -16.13
C LYS A 29 6.97 -17.45 -15.88
N LEU A 30 6.06 -17.58 -16.84
CA LEU A 30 5.00 -18.58 -16.78
C LEU A 30 5.51 -20.00 -16.97
N ILE A 31 6.61 -20.20 -17.70
CA ILE A 31 7.30 -21.50 -17.77
C ILE A 31 8.02 -21.80 -16.46
N GLU A 32 8.73 -20.82 -15.88
CA GLU A 32 9.41 -21.00 -14.58
C GLU A 32 8.44 -21.39 -13.44
N THR A 33 7.16 -21.02 -13.57
CA THR A 33 6.10 -21.33 -12.60
C THR A 33 5.24 -22.54 -13.01
N ASP A 34 5.71 -23.36 -13.96
CA ASP A 34 5.01 -24.54 -14.51
C ASP A 34 3.56 -24.27 -14.97
N SER A 35 3.25 -23.01 -15.26
CA SER A 35 1.90 -22.57 -15.59
C SER A 35 1.59 -22.71 -17.08
N ILE A 36 2.64 -22.68 -17.92
CA ILE A 36 2.61 -23.06 -19.33
C ILE A 36 3.84 -23.90 -19.67
N SER A 37 3.72 -24.76 -20.67
CA SER A 37 4.83 -25.54 -21.23
C SER A 37 5.63 -24.75 -22.28
N MET A 38 6.84 -25.23 -22.60
CA MET A 38 7.65 -24.69 -23.69
C MET A 38 6.96 -24.82 -25.06
N GLU A 39 6.18 -25.89 -25.25
CA GLU A 39 5.40 -26.16 -26.47
C GLU A 39 4.27 -25.14 -26.63
N GLU A 40 3.52 -24.88 -25.56
CA GLU A 40 2.44 -23.86 -25.53
C GLU A 40 3.00 -22.44 -25.74
N LYS A 41 4.19 -22.14 -25.21
CA LYS A 41 4.86 -20.87 -25.52
C LYS A 41 5.20 -20.75 -27.00
N ALA A 42 5.68 -21.83 -27.63
CA ALA A 42 5.99 -21.82 -29.06
C ALA A 42 4.73 -21.64 -29.91
N GLU A 43 3.61 -22.27 -29.53
CA GLU A 43 2.30 -22.09 -30.15
C GLU A 43 1.82 -20.64 -30.04
N VAL A 44 1.92 -20.03 -28.86
CA VAL A 44 1.56 -18.62 -28.67
C VAL A 44 2.45 -17.71 -29.50
N LEU A 45 3.77 -17.93 -29.52
CA LEU A 45 4.71 -17.08 -30.27
C LEU A 45 4.66 -17.27 -31.80
N ALA A 46 4.09 -18.38 -32.28
CA ALA A 46 3.90 -18.62 -33.71
C ALA A 46 2.90 -17.63 -34.34
N GLU A 47 2.02 -17.03 -33.54
CA GLU A 47 1.05 -16.05 -34.00
C GLU A 47 1.69 -14.68 -34.30
N LYS A 48 1.23 -14.04 -35.39
CA LYS A 48 1.82 -12.76 -35.88
C LYS A 48 1.36 -11.53 -35.11
N SER A 49 0.21 -11.58 -34.45
CA SER A 49 -0.38 -10.42 -33.77
C SER A 49 -0.31 -10.59 -32.26
N VAL A 50 0.22 -9.58 -31.57
CA VAL A 50 0.27 -9.52 -30.09
C VAL A 50 -1.12 -9.71 -29.48
N ASP A 51 -2.17 -9.24 -30.16
CA ASP A 51 -3.55 -9.41 -29.70
C ASP A 51 -4.00 -10.87 -29.69
N THR A 52 -3.60 -11.63 -30.71
CA THR A 52 -3.88 -13.06 -30.82
C THR A 52 -3.03 -13.84 -29.83
N GLN A 53 -1.74 -13.49 -29.70
CA GLN A 53 -0.84 -14.07 -28.71
C GLN A 53 -1.41 -13.93 -27.29
N CYS A 54 -1.86 -12.73 -26.92
CA CYS A 54 -2.49 -12.48 -25.62
C CYS A 54 -3.79 -13.27 -25.44
N HIS A 55 -4.57 -13.46 -26.50
CA HIS A 55 -5.83 -14.19 -26.43
C HIS A 55 -5.59 -15.68 -26.15
N ILE A 56 -4.69 -16.32 -26.89
CA ILE A 56 -4.33 -17.72 -26.74
C ILE A 56 -3.71 -17.96 -25.35
N LEU A 57 -2.78 -17.09 -24.93
CA LEU A 57 -2.17 -17.18 -23.61
C LEU A 57 -3.21 -17.17 -22.48
N LEU A 58 -4.19 -16.26 -22.55
CA LEU A 58 -5.23 -16.17 -21.53
C LEU A 58 -6.18 -17.37 -21.57
N GLU A 59 -6.47 -17.92 -22.75
CA GLU A 59 -7.27 -19.14 -22.88
C GLU A 59 -6.57 -20.35 -22.24
N LEU A 60 -5.27 -20.52 -22.47
CA LEU A 60 -4.45 -21.57 -21.86
C LEU A 60 -4.42 -21.44 -20.33
N LEU A 61 -4.22 -20.23 -19.82
CA LEU A 61 -4.21 -19.96 -18.38
C LEU A 61 -5.58 -20.14 -17.73
N MET A 62 -6.67 -19.88 -18.45
CA MET A 62 -8.02 -20.17 -17.98
C MET A 62 -8.27 -21.68 -17.82
N LYS A 63 -7.76 -22.49 -18.77
CA LYS A 63 -7.85 -23.97 -18.72
C LYS A 63 -7.05 -24.53 -17.56
N ARG A 64 -5.80 -24.08 -17.35
CA ARG A 64 -4.91 -24.59 -16.29
C ARG A 64 -5.10 -23.98 -14.90
N GLY A 65 -5.75 -22.82 -14.79
CA GLY A 65 -5.94 -22.15 -13.50
C GLY A 65 -4.77 -21.31 -13.01
N GLY A 66 -3.87 -20.88 -13.90
CA GLY A 66 -2.68 -20.08 -13.55
C GLY A 66 -2.95 -18.59 -13.34
N PHE A 67 -4.02 -18.20 -12.64
CA PHE A 67 -4.31 -16.77 -12.39
C PHE A 67 -3.21 -16.11 -11.54
N ASP A 68 -2.85 -16.74 -10.42
CA ASP A 68 -1.85 -16.18 -9.50
C ASP A 68 -0.47 -16.15 -10.16
N SER A 69 -0.13 -17.19 -10.91
CA SER A 69 1.11 -17.25 -11.71
C SER A 69 1.17 -16.17 -12.77
N LEU A 70 0.04 -15.81 -13.40
CA LEU A 70 -0.04 -14.70 -14.35
C LEU A 70 0.22 -13.36 -13.66
N ILE A 71 -0.43 -13.12 -12.52
CA ILE A 71 -0.25 -11.87 -11.75
C ILE A 71 1.20 -11.71 -11.31
N GLU A 72 1.82 -12.78 -10.82
CA GLU A 72 3.20 -12.76 -10.38
C GLU A 72 4.17 -12.58 -11.56
N SER A 73 3.93 -13.30 -12.67
CA SER A 73 4.73 -13.17 -13.89
C SER A 73 4.65 -11.75 -14.48
N LEU A 74 3.49 -11.09 -14.40
CA LEU A 74 3.33 -9.70 -14.82
C LEU A 74 4.12 -8.74 -13.93
N ARG A 75 4.15 -8.96 -12.60
CA ARG A 75 4.92 -8.13 -11.67
C ARG A 75 6.42 -8.24 -11.90
N ILE A 76 6.92 -9.47 -12.02
CA ILE A 76 8.35 -9.74 -12.23
C ILE A 76 8.82 -9.23 -13.58
N SER A 77 7.96 -9.30 -14.61
CA SER A 77 8.28 -8.85 -15.97
C SER A 77 8.16 -7.33 -16.18
N GLY A 78 7.99 -6.54 -15.12
CA GLY A 78 7.88 -5.08 -15.21
C GLY A 78 6.50 -4.57 -15.67
N ASN A 79 5.51 -5.45 -15.85
CA ASN A 79 4.12 -5.11 -16.19
C ASN A 79 3.23 -5.02 -14.92
N GLY A 80 3.81 -4.61 -13.78
CA GLY A 80 3.10 -4.53 -12.50
C GLY A 80 1.85 -3.64 -12.52
N HIS A 81 1.86 -2.58 -13.32
CA HIS A 81 0.69 -1.70 -13.52
C HIS A 81 -0.51 -2.43 -14.15
N VAL A 82 -0.26 -3.46 -14.98
CA VAL A 82 -1.30 -4.31 -15.56
C VAL A 82 -1.87 -5.25 -14.51
N ALA A 83 -0.99 -5.89 -13.73
CA ALA A 83 -1.37 -6.75 -12.61
C ALA A 83 -2.24 -6.01 -11.59
N ASP A 84 -1.83 -4.80 -11.19
CA ASP A 84 -2.55 -3.99 -10.22
C ASP A 84 -3.93 -3.56 -10.73
N LYS A 85 -4.07 -3.28 -12.03
CA LYS A 85 -5.38 -2.92 -12.61
C LYS A 85 -6.33 -4.12 -12.65
N ILE A 86 -5.83 -5.31 -13.02
CA ILE A 86 -6.61 -6.55 -13.01
C ILE A 86 -7.11 -6.84 -11.57
N LEU A 87 -6.26 -6.67 -10.56
CA LEU A 87 -6.61 -6.87 -9.15
C LEU A 87 -7.56 -5.80 -8.59
N LYS A 88 -7.38 -4.52 -8.97
CA LYS A 88 -8.19 -3.39 -8.45
C LYS A 88 -9.64 -3.38 -8.93
N THR A 89 -9.98 -4.08 -10.01
CA THR A 89 -11.36 -4.06 -10.56
C THR A 89 -12.45 -4.59 -9.61
N ASP A 90 -12.10 -5.23 -8.49
CA ASP A 90 -13.08 -5.67 -7.50
C ASP A 90 -13.48 -4.59 -6.48
N VAL A 91 -12.61 -3.64 -6.16
CA VAL A 91 -12.89 -2.66 -5.08
C VAL A 91 -14.02 -1.70 -5.45
N CYS A 92 -14.27 -1.48 -6.76
CA CYS A 92 -15.35 -0.60 -7.22
C CYS A 92 -16.64 -1.33 -7.63
N SER A 93 -16.65 -2.65 -7.86
CA SER A 93 -17.81 -3.35 -8.41
C SER A 93 -18.69 -4.09 -7.40
N GLN A 94 -18.22 -4.29 -6.15
CA GLN A 94 -18.97 -5.01 -5.10
C GLN A 94 -19.93 -4.15 -4.25
N LYS A 95 -20.12 -2.85 -4.55
CA LYS A 95 -21.11 -2.01 -3.84
C LYS A 95 -22.56 -2.17 -4.30
N GLY A 96 -22.82 -3.01 -5.30
CA GLY A 96 -24.18 -3.34 -5.73
C GLY A 96 -24.34 -4.85 -5.79
N THR A 97 -25.32 -5.38 -5.05
CA THR A 97 -25.75 -6.79 -5.02
C THR A 97 -24.86 -7.75 -4.22
N VAL A 98 -25.21 -7.97 -2.94
CA VAL A 98 -25.93 -9.17 -2.47
C VAL A 98 -25.98 -9.13 -0.94
N SER A 99 -27.22 -9.07 -0.46
CA SER A 99 -27.66 -9.39 0.90
C SER A 99 -27.62 -10.91 1.12
N MET A 100 -27.37 -11.32 2.37
CA MET A 100 -27.53 -12.66 2.96
C MET A 100 -26.38 -13.67 2.76
N ALA A 101 -25.51 -13.80 3.78
CA ALA A 101 -25.59 -14.86 4.79
C ALA A 101 -24.20 -15.20 5.38
N LYS A 102 -24.06 -14.95 6.68
CA LYS A 102 -23.17 -15.59 7.69
C LYS A 102 -22.00 -16.46 7.19
N LYS A 103 -20.78 -15.92 7.32
CA LYS A 103 -19.54 -16.56 7.82
C LYS A 103 -18.51 -15.44 8.03
N ILE A 104 -18.57 -14.71 9.14
CA ILE A 104 -17.71 -14.86 10.32
C ILE A 104 -16.21 -15.06 9.98
N GLN A 105 -15.49 -13.94 10.12
CA GLN A 105 -14.22 -13.74 10.83
C GLN A 105 -13.07 -14.72 10.57
N LYS A 106 -12.02 -14.19 9.92
CA LYS A 106 -10.59 -14.23 10.28
C LYS A 106 -9.77 -14.13 8.99
N THR A 107 -9.40 -12.93 8.54
CA THR A 107 -8.28 -12.75 7.58
C THR A 107 -7.82 -11.30 7.40
N ASP A 108 -8.58 -10.30 7.84
CA ASP A 108 -8.27 -8.90 7.47
C ASP A 108 -7.14 -8.22 8.28
N ASP A 109 -6.62 -8.86 9.32
CA ASP A 109 -5.49 -8.32 10.09
C ASP A 109 -4.10 -8.78 9.59
N VAL A 110 -4.01 -9.72 8.64
CA VAL A 110 -2.73 -10.27 8.19
C VAL A 110 -2.19 -9.56 6.93
N VAL A 111 -3.06 -9.17 6.01
CA VAL A 111 -2.65 -8.68 4.68
C VAL A 111 -2.12 -7.23 4.70
N SER A 112 -2.50 -6.44 5.70
CA SER A 112 -1.96 -5.06 5.83
C SER A 112 -0.61 -5.00 6.55
N GLN A 113 -0.24 -6.01 7.37
CA GLN A 113 1.09 -6.06 7.99
C GLN A 113 2.15 -6.67 7.06
N GLU A 114 1.77 -7.52 6.09
CA GLU A 114 2.72 -8.14 5.17
C GLU A 114 3.23 -7.20 4.08
N ASN A 115 2.42 -6.26 3.58
CA ASN A 115 2.87 -5.28 2.59
C ASN A 115 3.83 -4.23 3.17
N ASP A 116 3.64 -3.85 4.44
CA ASP A 116 4.54 -2.92 5.13
C ASP A 116 5.84 -3.63 5.58
N LYS A 117 5.76 -4.90 5.98
CA LYS A 117 6.95 -5.74 6.27
C LYS A 117 7.78 -6.04 5.02
N ASN A 118 7.15 -6.26 3.86
CA ASN A 118 7.87 -6.55 2.60
C ASN A 118 8.56 -5.30 2.01
N GLN A 119 8.08 -4.08 2.29
CA GLN A 119 8.81 -2.86 1.93
C GLN A 119 9.93 -2.54 2.93
N LEU A 120 9.76 -2.85 4.22
CA LEU A 120 10.83 -2.74 5.22
C LEU A 120 11.95 -3.77 5.01
N GLN A 121 11.61 -5.04 4.71
CA GLN A 121 12.61 -6.09 4.49
C GLN A 121 13.47 -5.86 3.24
N LYS A 122 12.92 -5.25 2.18
CA LYS A 122 13.71 -4.84 1.01
C LYS A 122 14.70 -3.71 1.31
N ALA A 123 14.42 -2.88 2.32
CA ALA A 123 15.35 -1.86 2.80
C ALA A 123 16.44 -2.45 3.73
N ASP A 124 16.12 -3.51 4.48
CA ASP A 124 17.07 -4.15 5.39
C ASP A 124 18.11 -5.05 4.67
N THR A 125 17.84 -5.51 3.45
CA THR A 125 18.81 -6.29 2.66
C THR A 125 19.94 -5.49 1.99
N PHE A 126 19.95 -4.15 2.10
CA PHE A 126 20.92 -3.30 1.38
C PHE A 126 21.77 -2.34 2.23
N PHE A 127 21.63 -2.35 3.56
CA PHE A 127 22.32 -1.38 4.41
C PHE A 127 22.94 -2.06 5.64
N VAL A 128 24.19 -2.49 5.48
CA VAL A 128 25.10 -2.76 6.60
C VAL A 128 25.63 -1.40 7.07
N PHE A 129 25.15 -0.98 8.25
CA PHE A 129 25.59 0.13 9.13
C PHE A 129 25.92 1.50 8.49
N ASP A 130 25.21 2.55 8.91
CA ASP A 130 25.75 3.91 9.13
C ASP A 130 24.61 4.85 9.57
N ASP A 131 24.91 5.85 10.40
CA ASP A 131 24.07 6.88 11.04
C ASP A 131 23.14 7.69 10.11
N ARG A 132 23.14 7.35 8.82
CA ARG A 132 22.43 7.97 7.71
C ARG A 132 21.13 7.25 7.30
N LYS A 133 20.82 6.10 7.92
CA LYS A 133 19.51 5.42 7.75
C LYS A 133 18.37 6.32 8.23
N GLU A 134 18.57 7.05 9.33
CA GLU A 134 17.57 7.98 9.86
C GLU A 134 17.34 9.17 8.93
N GLU A 135 18.39 9.73 8.31
CA GLU A 135 18.26 10.80 7.32
C GLU A 135 17.44 10.39 6.09
N ILE A 136 17.64 9.16 5.57
CA ILE A 136 16.83 8.63 4.46
C ILE A 136 15.37 8.45 4.88
N ILE A 137 15.14 7.86 6.05
CA ILE A 137 13.78 7.65 6.58
C ILE A 137 13.08 9.01 6.75
N GLN A 138 13.80 10.03 7.21
CA GLN A 138 13.26 11.37 7.37
C GLN A 138 12.94 12.04 6.02
N LEU A 139 13.80 11.90 5.01
CA LEU A 139 13.52 12.37 3.64
C LEU A 139 12.31 11.68 3.00
N ILE A 140 12.14 10.38 3.24
CA ILE A 140 10.96 9.62 2.77
C ILE A 140 9.69 10.15 3.45
N LYS A 141 9.71 10.34 4.78
CA LYS A 141 8.58 10.92 5.53
C LYS A 141 8.22 12.32 5.06
N GLU A 142 9.22 13.18 4.82
CA GLU A 142 9.01 14.52 4.27
C GLU A 142 8.36 14.47 2.88
N ARG A 143 8.84 13.58 2.00
CA ARG A 143 8.27 13.38 0.66
C ARG A 143 6.81 12.93 0.71
N GLU A 144 6.49 11.98 1.57
CA GLU A 144 5.12 11.49 1.75
C GLU A 144 4.18 12.57 2.31
N LEU A 145 4.66 13.35 3.28
CA LEU A 145 3.91 14.47 3.86
C LEU A 145 3.59 15.54 2.79
N VAL A 146 4.57 15.90 1.98
CA VAL A 146 4.38 16.88 0.88
C VAL A 146 3.41 16.32 -0.17
N LYS A 147 3.50 15.03 -0.51
CA LYS A 147 2.54 14.36 -1.43
C LYS A 147 1.11 14.35 -0.88
N MET A 148 0.92 14.08 0.40
CA MET A 148 -0.41 14.12 1.03
C MET A 148 -1.00 15.52 0.95
N LYS A 149 -0.24 16.55 1.35
CA LYS A 149 -0.69 17.95 1.28
C LYS A 149 -1.02 18.38 -0.15
N TYR A 150 -0.20 17.97 -1.13
CA TYR A 150 -0.48 18.21 -2.55
C TYR A 150 -1.79 17.56 -3.01
N ASN A 151 -2.04 16.31 -2.62
CA ASN A 151 -3.27 15.61 -2.97
C ASN A 151 -4.51 16.23 -2.33
N GLU A 152 -4.43 16.66 -1.07
CA GLU A 152 -5.51 17.37 -0.38
C GLU A 152 -5.85 18.70 -1.06
N LEU A 153 -4.84 19.50 -1.40
CA LEU A 153 -5.04 20.78 -2.09
C LEU A 153 -5.53 20.58 -3.52
N SER A 154 -5.03 19.58 -4.24
CA SER A 154 -5.54 19.22 -5.58
C SER A 154 -7.01 18.80 -5.54
N ASN A 155 -7.43 18.06 -4.51
CA ASN A 155 -8.83 17.69 -4.32
C ASN A 155 -9.71 18.89 -3.95
N LYS A 156 -9.23 19.79 -3.08
CA LYS A 156 -9.92 21.07 -2.77
C LYS A 156 -10.07 21.92 -4.03
N TYR A 157 -9.01 22.04 -4.84
CA TYR A 157 -9.03 22.76 -6.10
C TYR A 157 -10.06 22.19 -7.08
N ARG A 158 -10.13 20.86 -7.24
CA ARG A 158 -11.15 20.23 -8.10
C ARG A 158 -12.56 20.51 -7.63
N LYS A 159 -12.82 20.43 -6.32
CA LYS A 159 -14.14 20.69 -5.72
C LYS A 159 -14.58 22.13 -5.92
N ILE A 160 -13.66 23.07 -5.73
CA ILE A 160 -13.89 24.51 -5.95
C ILE A 160 -14.14 24.79 -7.44
N LYS A 161 -13.38 24.17 -8.34
CA LYS A 161 -13.56 24.31 -9.79
C LYS A 161 -14.91 23.77 -10.27
N THR A 162 -15.46 22.73 -9.65
CA THR A 162 -16.79 22.19 -10.00
C THR A 162 -17.96 23.02 -9.48
N ASP A 163 -17.75 23.82 -8.42
CA ASP A 163 -18.85 24.52 -7.75
C ASP A 163 -19.26 25.85 -8.43
N ASN A 164 -18.61 26.28 -9.53
CA ASN A 164 -18.94 27.42 -10.42
C ASN A 164 -19.23 28.80 -9.74
N LYS A 165 -19.14 28.89 -8.40
CA LYS A 165 -19.52 30.07 -7.59
C LYS A 165 -18.36 30.68 -6.80
N THR A 166 -17.17 30.10 -6.89
CA THR A 166 -16.01 30.54 -6.11
C THR A 166 -15.25 31.68 -6.79
N LYS A 167 -14.77 32.63 -5.97
CA LYS A 167 -14.12 33.86 -6.41
C LYS A 167 -12.78 33.52 -7.07
N SER A 168 -12.45 34.24 -8.15
CA SER A 168 -11.19 34.12 -8.90
C SER A 168 -9.94 34.18 -7.99
N GLU A 169 -10.01 34.94 -6.91
CA GLU A 169 -8.95 35.06 -5.89
C GLU A 169 -8.63 33.73 -5.18
N ASP A 170 -9.63 32.94 -4.79
CA ASP A 170 -9.42 31.69 -4.04
C ASP A 170 -8.73 30.63 -4.91
N ILE A 171 -9.02 30.65 -6.22
CA ILE A 171 -8.38 29.78 -7.22
C ILE A 171 -6.92 30.18 -7.43
N LYS A 172 -6.59 31.48 -7.39
CA LYS A 172 -5.21 31.96 -7.50
C LYS A 172 -4.38 31.54 -6.29
N ILE A 173 -4.89 31.76 -5.08
CA ILE A 173 -4.21 31.36 -3.83
C ILE A 173 -3.94 29.85 -3.82
N LEU A 174 -4.93 29.03 -4.20
CA LEU A 174 -4.75 27.58 -4.31
C LEU A 174 -3.72 27.16 -5.36
N ASN A 175 -3.65 27.87 -6.49
CA ASN A 175 -2.63 27.59 -7.50
C ASN A 175 -1.23 27.93 -6.99
N GLU A 176 -1.05 29.06 -6.31
CA GLU A 176 0.22 29.46 -5.70
C GLU A 176 0.68 28.46 -4.62
N GLU A 177 -0.25 27.96 -3.80
CA GLU A 177 0.04 26.90 -2.82
C GLU A 177 0.41 25.56 -3.48
N ILE A 178 -0.29 25.18 -4.56
CA ILE A 178 0.01 23.96 -5.33
C ILE A 178 1.40 24.06 -5.97
N ASP A 179 1.76 25.21 -6.54
CA ASP A 179 3.05 25.41 -7.19
C ASP A 179 4.19 25.49 -6.15
N SER A 180 3.94 26.09 -4.98
CA SER A 180 4.87 26.04 -3.84
C SER A 180 5.15 24.60 -3.39
N LEU A 181 4.11 23.76 -3.27
CA LEU A 181 4.28 22.34 -2.92
C LEU A 181 4.98 21.53 -4.00
N ARG A 182 4.78 21.85 -5.29
CA ARG A 182 5.54 21.23 -6.39
C ARG A 182 7.02 21.55 -6.29
N CYS A 183 7.37 22.82 -6.01
CA CYS A 183 8.76 23.24 -5.80
C CYS A 183 9.38 22.52 -4.60
N GLN A 184 8.64 22.37 -3.49
CA GLN A 184 9.11 21.61 -2.32
C GLN A 184 9.31 20.13 -2.64
N LEU A 185 8.39 19.50 -3.37
CA LEU A 185 8.51 18.10 -3.78
C LEU A 185 9.76 17.90 -4.65
N ALA A 186 9.96 18.77 -5.64
CA ALA A 186 11.13 18.72 -6.52
C ALA A 186 12.45 18.92 -5.74
N ALA A 187 12.46 19.79 -4.72
CA ALA A 187 13.62 19.97 -3.87
C ALA A 187 13.94 18.73 -3.03
N VAL A 188 12.92 18.07 -2.46
CA VAL A 188 13.08 16.82 -1.70
C VAL A 188 13.55 15.69 -2.61
N GLU A 189 12.98 15.55 -3.80
CA GLU A 189 13.39 14.53 -4.77
C GLU A 189 14.83 14.74 -5.27
N LYS A 190 15.26 16.00 -5.43
CA LYS A 190 16.66 16.33 -5.75
C LYS A 190 17.62 15.96 -4.62
N ARG A 191 17.24 16.21 -3.35
CA ARG A 191 18.03 15.77 -2.18
C ARG A 191 18.12 14.25 -2.10
N GLU A 192 17.01 13.55 -2.32
CA GLU A 192 16.95 12.08 -2.36
C GLU A 192 17.88 11.52 -3.46
N SER A 193 17.88 12.12 -4.65
CA SER A 193 18.75 11.72 -5.76
C SER A 193 20.23 11.94 -5.43
N ASN A 194 20.59 13.13 -4.93
CA ASN A 194 21.98 13.43 -4.55
C ASN A 194 22.49 12.45 -3.49
N PHE A 195 21.65 12.11 -2.51
CA PHE A 195 21.99 11.16 -1.46
C PHE A 195 22.23 9.75 -2.00
N LYS A 196 21.39 9.29 -2.94
CA LYS A 196 21.59 8.00 -3.63
C LYS A 196 22.88 7.97 -4.43
N ASP A 197 23.25 9.08 -5.06
CA ASP A 197 24.49 9.17 -5.84
C ASP A 197 25.73 9.21 -4.93
N GLU A 198 25.67 9.86 -3.77
CA GLU A 198 26.72 9.78 -2.74
C GLU A 198 26.92 8.36 -2.23
N LEU A 199 25.84 7.64 -1.93
CA LEU A 199 25.90 6.25 -1.49
C LEU A 199 26.54 5.34 -2.55
N LYS A 200 26.16 5.51 -3.82
CA LYS A 200 26.75 4.73 -4.93
C LYS A 200 28.25 5.00 -5.09
N LYS A 201 28.71 6.23 -4.88
CA LYS A 201 30.14 6.57 -4.94
C LYS A 201 30.92 5.88 -3.80
N ARG A 202 30.42 5.95 -2.57
CA ARG A 202 31.08 5.33 -1.41
C ARG A 202 31.14 3.80 -1.50
N ASN A 203 30.10 3.14 -2.00
CA ASN A 203 30.13 1.69 -2.17
C ASN A 203 31.18 1.26 -3.21
N LYS A 204 31.35 2.03 -4.29
CA LYS A 204 32.43 1.81 -5.27
C LYS A 204 33.83 2.02 -4.69
N ASP A 205 33.98 2.90 -3.70
CA ASP A 205 35.27 3.14 -3.04
C ASP A 205 35.59 2.08 -1.97
N LYS A 206 34.56 1.49 -1.32
CA LYS A 206 34.73 0.35 -0.40
C LYS A 206 35.16 -0.93 -1.13
N ASP A 207 34.64 -1.19 -2.33
CA ASP A 207 35.03 -2.35 -3.15
C ASP A 207 36.48 -2.28 -3.66
N LYS A 208 37.10 -1.09 -3.70
CA LYS A 208 38.50 -0.91 -4.11
C LYS A 208 39.52 -1.05 -2.98
N LYS A 209 39.09 -1.13 -1.71
CA LYS A 209 39.97 -1.19 -0.52
C LYS A 209 39.98 -2.56 0.17
N VAL A 210 39.51 -3.62 -0.47
CA VAL A 210 39.68 -4.98 0.03
C VAL A 210 41.06 -5.50 -0.39
N GLU A 211 42.10 -5.08 0.34
CA GLU A 211 43.38 -5.80 0.33
C GLU A 211 43.17 -7.19 0.98
N PRO A 212 43.77 -8.26 0.43
CA PRO A 212 43.62 -9.59 0.98
C PRO A 212 44.31 -9.66 2.35
N LYS A 213 43.54 -10.01 3.39
CA LYS A 213 44.08 -10.32 4.73
C LYS A 213 45.23 -11.33 4.60
N PRO A 214 46.39 -11.12 5.26
CA PRO A 214 47.47 -12.09 5.25
C PRO A 214 47.00 -13.38 5.94
N LYS A 215 47.20 -14.51 5.26
CA LYS A 215 46.98 -15.85 5.82
C LYS A 215 47.97 -16.06 6.96
N LEU A 216 47.46 -16.06 8.19
CA LEU A 216 48.19 -16.60 9.34
C LEU A 216 48.36 -18.11 9.12
N LEU A 217 49.57 -18.51 8.71
CA LEU A 217 50.08 -19.87 8.83
C LEU A 217 50.22 -20.17 10.33
N VAL A 218 49.25 -20.88 10.88
CA VAL A 218 49.38 -21.54 12.18
C VAL A 218 50.08 -22.87 11.92
N ASP A 219 51.40 -22.89 12.03
CA ASP A 219 52.17 -24.13 12.15
C ASP A 219 51.80 -24.79 13.48
N ARG A 220 50.95 -25.81 13.40
CA ARG A 220 50.77 -26.79 14.47
C ARG A 220 52.09 -27.58 14.58
N ARG A 221 52.92 -27.26 15.56
CA ARG A 221 53.92 -28.22 16.02
C ARG A 221 53.22 -29.26 16.88
N ASP A 222 53.24 -30.48 16.37
CA ASP A 222 52.97 -31.70 17.10
C ASP A 222 53.88 -31.77 18.34
N VAL A 223 53.30 -31.71 19.53
CA VAL A 223 53.97 -32.13 20.76
C VAL A 223 53.71 -33.63 20.90
N GLY A 224 54.49 -34.40 20.15
CA GLY A 224 54.67 -35.83 20.39
C GLY A 224 55.52 -36.00 21.65
N ILE A 225 54.90 -36.46 22.73
CA ILE A 225 55.58 -36.98 23.90
C ILE A 225 56.03 -38.39 23.52
N ASP A 226 57.24 -38.51 22.97
CA ASP A 226 57.92 -39.79 22.87
C ASP A 226 59.17 -39.77 23.75
N ALA A 227 59.13 -40.65 24.73
CA ALA A 227 60.24 -41.01 25.59
C ALA A 227 61.39 -41.57 24.74
N VAL A 228 62.56 -40.98 24.86
CA VAL A 228 63.81 -41.59 24.41
C VAL A 228 64.78 -41.59 25.58
N ASP A 229 64.91 -42.78 26.17
CA ASP A 229 66.05 -43.17 26.99
C ASP A 229 67.33 -43.09 26.14
N GLY A 230 68.31 -42.32 26.61
CA GLY A 230 69.65 -42.23 26.04
C GLY A 230 70.55 -41.34 26.92
N PRO A 231 71.83 -41.69 27.11
CA PRO A 231 72.50 -41.65 28.41
C PRO A 231 73.07 -40.28 28.81
N LEU A 232 73.25 -40.14 30.13
CA LEU A 232 74.05 -39.12 30.82
C LEU A 232 75.39 -38.86 30.11
N GLU A 233 75.45 -37.78 29.34
CA GLU A 233 76.71 -37.12 28.98
C GLU A 233 77.04 -36.05 30.03
N GLU A 234 78.33 -36.03 30.34
CA GLU A 234 78.97 -35.33 31.43
C GLU A 234 78.72 -33.82 31.37
N VAL A 235 78.18 -33.27 32.46
CA VAL A 235 78.15 -31.83 32.71
C VAL A 235 79.59 -31.35 32.90
N PRO A 236 80.11 -30.42 32.07
CA PRO A 236 81.32 -29.70 32.42
C PRO A 236 80.97 -28.81 33.61
N LYS A 237 81.54 -29.15 34.77
CA LYS A 237 81.74 -28.18 35.85
C LYS A 237 82.59 -27.05 35.30
N ASP A 238 82.24 -25.82 35.66
CA ASP A 238 82.86 -24.55 35.27
C ASP A 238 82.30 -23.87 34.02
N VAL A 239 81.10 -23.30 34.16
CA VAL A 239 80.85 -21.95 33.64
C VAL A 239 80.23 -21.15 34.77
N GLY A 240 81.02 -20.26 35.37
CA GLY A 240 80.53 -19.29 36.34
C GLY A 240 79.45 -18.44 35.68
N CYS A 241 78.23 -18.49 36.24
CA CYS A 241 77.14 -17.58 35.88
C CYS A 241 77.51 -16.17 36.37
N HIS A 242 78.32 -15.45 35.59
CA HIS A 242 78.19 -14.00 35.53
C HIS A 242 76.95 -13.72 34.68
N ILE A 243 75.80 -13.59 35.34
CA ILE A 243 74.71 -12.82 34.75
C ILE A 243 75.21 -11.37 34.82
N ASP A 244 75.72 -10.88 33.69
CA ASP A 244 76.11 -9.48 33.57
C ASP A 244 74.93 -8.62 34.00
N SER A 245 75.18 -7.69 34.94
CA SER A 245 74.17 -6.77 35.49
C SER A 245 73.39 -6.01 34.40
N GLU A 246 74.01 -5.86 33.23
CA GLU A 246 73.45 -5.24 32.04
C GLU A 246 72.34 -6.09 31.38
N GLY A 247 72.49 -7.41 31.33
CA GLY A 247 71.48 -8.33 30.79
C GLY A 247 70.29 -8.58 31.75
N LEU A 248 70.44 -8.20 33.01
CA LEU A 248 69.37 -8.20 34.02
C LEU A 248 68.61 -6.87 33.98
N LEU A 249 69.31 -5.74 33.74
CA LEU A 249 68.71 -4.42 33.52
C LEU A 249 67.81 -4.41 32.27
N LEU A 250 68.29 -4.93 31.14
CA LEU A 250 67.52 -5.00 29.89
C LEU A 250 66.23 -5.82 30.04
N ARG A 251 66.27 -6.94 30.78
CA ARG A 251 65.07 -7.73 31.06
C ARG A 251 64.09 -7.04 32.00
N MET A 252 64.58 -6.23 32.94
CA MET A 252 63.72 -5.41 33.80
C MET A 252 63.09 -4.25 33.01
N GLU A 253 63.83 -3.61 32.11
CA GLU A 253 63.30 -2.56 31.22
C GLU A 253 62.24 -3.10 30.27
N GLU A 254 62.48 -4.26 29.64
CA GLU A 254 61.48 -4.94 28.80
C GLU A 254 60.22 -5.30 29.59
N GLN A 255 60.36 -5.81 30.82
CA GLN A 255 59.22 -6.10 31.69
C GLN A 255 58.45 -4.84 32.10
N THR A 256 59.16 -3.74 32.36
CA THR A 256 58.54 -2.45 32.72
C THR A 256 57.73 -1.90 31.55
N ILE A 257 58.29 -1.95 30.33
CA ILE A 257 57.59 -1.56 29.10
C ILE A 257 56.33 -2.42 28.89
N THR A 258 56.40 -3.75 29.14
CA THR A 258 55.21 -4.61 29.03
C THR A 258 54.14 -4.35 30.09
N ILE A 259 54.53 -3.92 31.30
CA ILE A 259 53.57 -3.57 32.35
C ILE A 259 52.89 -2.24 32.03
N GLU A 260 53.66 -1.25 31.56
CA GLU A 260 53.14 0.06 31.14
C GLU A 260 52.13 -0.08 29.99
N THR A 261 52.45 -0.86 28.95
CA THR A 261 51.52 -1.10 27.83
C THR A 261 50.26 -1.83 28.27
N LEU A 262 50.35 -2.82 29.17
CA LEU A 262 49.18 -3.49 29.74
C LEU A 262 48.32 -2.55 30.60
N THR A 263 48.91 -1.61 31.33
CA THR A 263 48.16 -0.59 32.07
C THR A 263 47.47 0.41 31.14
N GLU A 264 48.12 0.83 30.05
CA GLU A 264 47.52 1.69 29.04
C GLU A 264 46.33 0.99 28.35
N GLU A 265 46.48 -0.28 27.97
CA GLU A 265 45.39 -1.07 27.41
C GLU A 265 44.22 -1.22 28.40
N ALA A 266 44.51 -1.47 29.69
CA ALA A 266 43.47 -1.57 30.72
C ALA A 266 42.70 -0.25 30.90
N THR A 267 43.39 0.89 30.88
CA THR A 267 42.72 2.21 30.95
C THR A 267 41.89 2.50 29.69
N HIS A 268 42.38 2.12 28.51
CA HIS A 268 41.63 2.23 27.26
C HIS A 268 40.34 1.40 27.29
N TYR A 269 40.39 0.14 27.74
CA TYR A 269 39.20 -0.70 27.85
C TYR A 269 38.22 -0.20 28.91
N ASN A 270 38.70 0.34 30.03
CA ASN A 270 37.81 0.94 31.04
C ASN A 270 37.07 2.17 30.49
N ASN A 271 37.77 3.06 29.77
CA ASN A 271 37.13 4.22 29.12
C ASN A 271 36.12 3.79 28.04
N LEU A 272 36.41 2.70 27.32
CA LEU A 272 35.48 2.12 26.35
C LEU A 272 34.23 1.54 27.02
N ILE A 273 34.38 0.90 28.18
CA ILE A 273 33.26 0.38 28.96
C ILE A 273 32.38 1.54 29.45
N GLU A 274 32.97 2.59 30.03
CA GLU A 274 32.21 3.76 30.49
C GLU A 274 31.41 4.43 29.35
N THR A 275 32.04 4.62 28.20
CA THR A 275 31.35 5.19 27.03
C THR A 275 30.23 4.29 26.49
N LEU A 276 30.38 2.98 26.56
CA LEU A 276 29.30 2.04 26.21
C LEU A 276 28.17 2.06 27.23
N GLU A 277 28.46 2.21 28.52
CA GLU A 277 27.46 2.34 29.58
C GLU A 277 26.60 3.60 29.40
N ASP A 278 27.23 4.75 29.08
CA ASP A 278 26.54 6.00 28.78
C ASP A 278 25.62 5.86 27.56
N GLN A 279 26.09 5.22 26.48
CA GLN A 279 25.28 4.94 25.30
C GLN A 279 24.10 4.02 25.61
N ILE A 280 24.29 3.03 26.48
CA ILE A 280 23.23 2.12 26.92
C ILE A 280 22.16 2.89 27.70
N GLU A 281 22.53 3.80 28.60
CA GLU A 281 21.57 4.62 29.34
C GLU A 281 20.81 5.60 28.43
N GLU A 282 21.47 6.22 27.45
CA GLU A 282 20.79 7.06 26.45
C GLU A 282 19.78 6.25 25.62
N LEU A 283 20.15 5.03 25.20
CA LEU A 283 19.25 4.12 24.49
C LEU A 283 18.06 3.70 25.35
N LYS A 284 18.27 3.40 26.65
CA LYS A 284 17.17 3.08 27.58
C LYS A 284 16.20 4.25 27.72
N ALA A 285 16.71 5.48 27.86
CA ALA A 285 15.88 6.68 27.93
C ALA A 285 15.08 6.89 26.63
N SER A 286 15.70 6.70 25.48
CA SER A 286 15.05 6.78 24.16
C SER A 286 13.95 5.72 23.98
N ILE A 287 14.19 4.48 24.43
CA ILE A 287 13.19 3.40 24.42
C ILE A 287 12.00 3.77 25.32
N ALA A 288 12.24 4.22 26.56
CA ALA A 288 11.18 4.61 27.48
C ALA A 288 10.32 5.76 26.90
N GLN A 289 10.94 6.73 26.22
CA GLN A 289 10.21 7.80 25.54
C GLN A 289 9.34 7.26 24.39
N LYS A 290 9.89 6.36 23.57
CA LYS A 290 9.15 5.73 22.47
C LYS A 290 7.97 4.88 22.98
N ASP A 291 8.15 4.15 24.08
CA ASP A 291 7.07 3.38 24.70
C ASP A 291 5.93 4.26 25.23
N ASN A 292 6.27 5.39 25.85
CA ASN A 292 5.26 6.38 26.27
C ASN A 292 4.47 6.96 25.08
N ASN A 293 5.14 7.22 23.96
CA ASN A 293 4.48 7.67 22.74
C ASN A 293 3.55 6.59 22.17
N ILE A 294 3.99 5.33 22.15
CA ILE A 294 3.17 4.19 21.71
C ILE A 294 1.93 4.03 22.60
N MET A 295 2.08 4.12 23.93
CA MET A 295 0.96 4.09 24.89
C MET A 295 -0.05 5.20 24.61
N THR A 296 0.43 6.43 24.37
CA THR A 296 -0.42 7.58 24.05
C THR A 296 -1.18 7.37 22.74
N LEU A 297 -0.51 6.86 21.71
CA LEU A 297 -1.14 6.53 20.43
C LEU A 297 -2.18 5.43 20.56
N ARG A 298 -1.91 4.36 21.32
CA ARG A 298 -2.88 3.29 21.59
C ARG A 298 -4.14 3.81 22.26
N ASN A 299 -4.00 4.71 23.23
CA ASN A 299 -5.14 5.36 23.88
C ASN A 299 -5.97 6.21 22.91
N ASN A 300 -5.31 6.96 22.02
CA ASN A 300 -6.00 7.76 21.01
C ASN A 300 -6.72 6.89 19.98
N VAL A 301 -6.12 5.78 19.54
CA VAL A 301 -6.76 4.80 18.67
C VAL A 301 -7.99 4.20 19.35
N GLY A 302 -7.90 3.84 20.63
CA GLY A 302 -9.04 3.35 21.42
C GLY A 302 -10.20 4.36 21.46
N LYS A 303 -9.90 5.65 21.71
CA LYS A 303 -10.91 6.72 21.68
C LYS A 303 -11.57 6.86 20.31
N LEU A 304 -10.77 6.83 19.24
CA LEU A 304 -11.28 6.90 17.87
C LEU A 304 -12.18 5.71 17.51
N GLN A 305 -11.84 4.50 17.96
CA GLN A 305 -12.68 3.31 17.77
C GLN A 305 -14.04 3.47 18.44
N VAL A 306 -14.09 4.01 19.67
CA VAL A 306 -15.35 4.29 20.38
C VAL A 306 -16.20 5.30 19.59
N HIS A 307 -15.60 6.40 19.11
CA HIS A 307 -16.33 7.38 18.28
C HIS A 307 -16.83 6.79 16.97
N LEU A 308 -16.03 5.94 16.30
CA LEU A 308 -16.44 5.25 15.09
C LEU A 308 -17.61 4.30 15.33
N GLN A 309 -17.63 3.59 16.47
CA GLN A 309 -18.73 2.71 16.84
C GLN A 309 -20.01 3.51 17.14
N ALA A 310 -19.92 4.60 17.89
CA ALA A 310 -21.05 5.49 18.13
C ALA A 310 -21.62 6.04 16.81
N GLY A 311 -20.76 6.51 15.90
CA GLY A 311 -21.18 6.99 14.58
C GLY A 311 -21.71 5.89 13.63
N ARG A 312 -21.43 4.61 13.90
CA ARG A 312 -22.10 3.49 13.18
C ARG A 312 -23.50 3.25 13.72
N GLN A 313 -23.67 3.23 15.04
CA GLN A 313 -24.98 3.07 15.68
C GLN A 313 -25.95 4.19 15.30
N GLU A 314 -25.47 5.44 15.26
CA GLU A 314 -26.28 6.58 14.84
C GLU A 314 -26.71 6.47 13.37
N ARG A 315 -25.80 6.05 12.48
CA ARG A 315 -26.12 5.79 11.07
C ARG A 315 -27.13 4.66 10.90
N GLU A 316 -27.02 3.60 11.69
CA GLU A 316 -28.00 2.50 11.68
C GLU A 316 -29.37 2.98 12.15
N LYS A 317 -29.42 3.80 13.21
CA LYS A 317 -30.66 4.41 13.71
C LYS A 317 -31.32 5.29 12.64
N ILE A 318 -30.57 6.20 12.04
CA ILE A 318 -31.08 7.07 10.95
C ILE A 318 -31.54 6.23 9.75
N SER A 319 -30.79 5.18 9.40
CA SER A 319 -31.19 4.29 8.31
C SER A 319 -32.48 3.52 8.62
N ALA A 320 -32.73 3.16 9.88
CA ALA A 320 -33.96 2.50 10.28
C ALA A 320 -35.15 3.47 10.22
N GLU A 321 -34.97 4.70 10.74
CA GLU A 321 -35.99 5.75 10.69
C GLU A 321 -36.38 6.09 9.24
N LEU A 322 -35.40 6.25 8.34
CA LEU A 322 -35.64 6.50 6.91
C LEU A 322 -36.40 5.35 6.22
N ARG A 323 -36.11 4.09 6.57
CA ARG A 323 -36.85 2.95 6.03
C ARG A 323 -38.29 2.93 6.52
N GLU A 324 -38.51 3.19 7.80
CA GLU A 324 -39.86 3.24 8.35
C GLU A 324 -40.68 4.38 7.71
N GLU A 325 -40.06 5.53 7.46
CA GLU A 325 -40.71 6.66 6.80
C GLU A 325 -40.98 6.39 5.31
N LEU A 326 -40.08 5.70 4.62
CA LEU A 326 -40.31 5.20 3.26
C LEU A 326 -41.48 4.21 3.20
N ASP A 327 -41.54 3.24 4.11
CA ASP A 327 -42.64 2.27 4.19
C ASP A 327 -43.99 2.96 4.46
N LYS A 328 -44.01 3.95 5.37
CA LYS A 328 -45.20 4.76 5.63
C LYS A 328 -45.64 5.55 4.40
N ASN A 329 -44.71 6.13 3.65
CA ASN A 329 -45.03 6.85 2.43
C ASN A 329 -45.50 5.91 1.32
N GLN A 330 -44.91 4.74 1.18
CA GLN A 330 -45.33 3.73 0.22
C GLN A 330 -46.78 3.30 0.49
N LYS A 331 -47.12 2.98 1.74
CA LYS A 331 -48.51 2.64 2.11
C LYS A 331 -49.51 3.76 1.77
N ARG A 332 -49.16 5.03 2.05
CA ARG A 332 -50.03 6.16 1.66
C ARG A 332 -50.20 6.30 0.15
N HIS A 333 -49.17 5.94 -0.62
CA HIS A 333 -49.25 5.94 -2.08
C HIS A 333 -50.15 4.80 -2.56
N ASP A 334 -49.98 3.60 -2.02
CA ASP A 334 -50.82 2.43 -2.35
C ASP A 334 -52.30 2.71 -2.00
N ASP A 335 -52.59 3.23 -0.80
CA ASP A 335 -53.94 3.63 -0.39
C ASP A 335 -54.58 4.66 -1.34
N ARG A 336 -53.76 5.56 -1.92
CA ARG A 336 -54.23 6.56 -2.88
C ARG A 336 -54.51 5.94 -4.24
N PHE A 337 -53.73 4.94 -4.66
CA PHE A 337 -53.98 4.19 -5.89
C PHE A 337 -55.26 3.37 -5.76
N ASP A 338 -55.47 2.68 -4.64
CA ASP A 338 -56.71 1.96 -4.35
C ASP A 338 -57.94 2.88 -4.44
N GLN A 339 -57.86 4.09 -3.85
CA GLN A 339 -58.94 5.10 -3.97
C GLN A 339 -59.17 5.60 -5.41
N ILE A 340 -58.14 5.62 -6.25
CA ILE A 340 -58.28 6.00 -7.66
C ILE A 340 -58.96 4.86 -8.42
N ASP A 341 -58.56 3.61 -8.15
CA ASP A 341 -59.15 2.43 -8.77
C ASP A 341 -60.64 2.30 -8.43
N ASP A 342 -61.03 2.50 -7.15
CA ASP A 342 -62.43 2.54 -6.74
C ASP A 342 -63.25 3.61 -7.49
N LYS A 343 -62.66 4.80 -7.67
CA LYS A 343 -63.30 5.89 -8.43
C LYS A 343 -63.40 5.55 -9.92
N MET A 344 -62.39 4.92 -10.49
CA MET A 344 -62.40 4.48 -11.88
C MET A 344 -63.45 3.40 -12.10
N GLU A 345 -63.59 2.43 -11.18
CA GLU A 345 -64.64 1.42 -11.23
C GLU A 345 -66.03 2.06 -11.16
N TYR A 346 -66.22 3.06 -10.28
CA TYR A 346 -67.47 3.82 -10.20
C TYR A 346 -67.77 4.58 -11.51
N ILE A 347 -66.78 5.24 -12.11
CA ILE A 347 -66.93 5.92 -13.40
C ILE A 347 -67.30 4.91 -14.50
N ILE A 348 -66.63 3.75 -14.53
CA ILE A 348 -66.94 2.67 -15.48
C ILE A 348 -68.41 2.24 -15.30
N LYS A 349 -68.84 1.98 -14.07
CA LYS A 349 -70.25 1.63 -13.76
C LYS A 349 -71.23 2.67 -14.29
N LEU A 350 -70.98 3.96 -14.06
CA LEU A 350 -71.80 5.07 -14.58
C LEU A 350 -71.86 5.08 -16.11
N ILE A 351 -70.73 4.86 -16.80
CA ILE A 351 -70.67 4.81 -18.26
C ILE A 351 -71.50 3.63 -18.80
N THR A 352 -71.38 2.45 -18.18
CA THR A 352 -72.20 1.27 -18.56
C THR A 352 -73.69 1.50 -18.32
N LEU A 353 -74.08 2.12 -17.19
CA LEU A 353 -75.47 2.46 -16.90
C LEU A 353 -76.05 3.42 -17.95
N ASN A 354 -75.28 4.45 -18.34
CA ASN A 354 -75.70 5.39 -19.39
C ASN A 354 -75.81 4.76 -20.78
N ARG A 355 -74.99 3.74 -21.09
CA ARG A 355 -75.08 2.99 -22.36
C ARG A 355 -76.33 2.11 -22.47
N ASN A 356 -76.91 1.70 -21.34
CA ASN A 356 -78.10 0.84 -21.29
C ASN A 356 -79.43 1.62 -21.22
N VAL A 357 -79.39 2.96 -21.26
CA VAL A 357 -80.60 3.77 -21.43
C VAL A 357 -81.05 3.69 -22.90
N PRO A 358 -82.29 3.29 -23.20
CA PRO A 358 -82.80 3.29 -24.57
C PRO A 358 -82.73 4.72 -25.10
N ARG A 359 -82.04 4.92 -26.23
CA ARG A 359 -82.07 6.18 -26.97
C ARG A 359 -83.53 6.45 -27.34
N GLN A 360 -84.19 7.35 -26.62
CA GLN A 360 -85.48 7.86 -27.07
C GLN A 360 -85.24 8.67 -28.36
N PRO A 361 -86.13 8.54 -29.35
CA PRO A 361 -86.01 9.30 -30.60
C PRO A 361 -86.13 10.80 -30.29
N GLU A 362 -85.16 11.55 -30.79
CA GLU A 362 -85.06 13.00 -30.64
C GLU A 362 -86.33 13.68 -31.16
N VAL A 363 -87.13 14.22 -30.23
CA VAL A 363 -88.08 15.29 -30.57
C VAL A 363 -87.25 16.56 -30.75
N VAL A 364 -87.04 16.92 -32.01
CA VAL A 364 -86.49 18.20 -32.43
C VAL A 364 -87.44 19.30 -31.99
N SER A 365 -87.18 19.92 -30.85
CA SER A 365 -87.76 21.23 -30.51
C SER A 365 -86.67 22.16 -30.01
N SER A 366 -86.30 23.07 -30.90
CA SER A 366 -85.67 24.38 -30.69
C SER A 366 -85.62 24.85 -29.22
N ILE A 367 -84.46 24.76 -28.58
CA ILE A 367 -84.11 25.59 -27.42
C ILE A 367 -82.79 26.28 -27.72
N LYS A 368 -82.90 27.59 -27.97
CA LYS A 368 -81.78 28.50 -28.17
C LYS A 368 -80.85 28.45 -26.95
N SER A 369 -79.58 28.19 -27.19
CA SER A 369 -78.49 28.19 -26.20
C SER A 369 -78.14 29.63 -25.78
N PRO A 370 -78.18 29.99 -24.48
CA PRO A 370 -77.62 31.24 -24.00
C PRO A 370 -76.34 30.94 -23.22
N ARG A 371 -75.23 30.63 -23.91
CA ARG A 371 -73.94 30.41 -23.22
C ARG A 371 -72.69 30.71 -24.04
N ASN A 372 -72.67 31.84 -24.74
CA ASN A 372 -71.43 32.44 -25.29
C ASN A 372 -71.17 33.86 -24.70
N GLN A 373 -71.29 34.01 -23.37
CA GLN A 373 -71.05 35.30 -22.71
C GLN A 373 -70.06 35.28 -21.53
N LYS A 374 -69.25 34.23 -21.35
CA LYS A 374 -68.27 34.18 -20.23
C LYS A 374 -66.84 33.76 -20.58
N GLN A 375 -66.35 34.03 -21.79
CA GLN A 375 -64.94 33.77 -22.14
C GLN A 375 -64.08 35.01 -22.50
N ASN A 376 -64.57 36.24 -22.27
CA ASN A 376 -63.79 37.46 -22.57
C ASN A 376 -63.45 38.35 -21.36
N LYS A 377 -63.32 37.80 -20.14
CA LYS A 377 -62.96 38.59 -18.94
C LYS A 377 -61.72 38.13 -18.15
N PHE A 378 -60.90 37.23 -18.69
CA PHE A 378 -59.71 36.74 -17.96
C PHE A 378 -58.33 37.10 -18.56
N ASN A 379 -58.27 37.93 -19.60
CA ASN A 379 -56.99 38.41 -20.18
C ASN A 379 -56.71 39.91 -19.90
N LYS A 380 -57.07 40.42 -18.72
CA LYS A 380 -56.81 41.84 -18.37
C LYS A 380 -56.24 42.09 -16.97
N LYS A 381 -55.69 41.09 -16.30
CA LYS A 381 -54.87 41.25 -15.08
C LYS A 381 -53.66 40.33 -15.21
N PHE A 382 -52.47 40.85 -14.93
CA PHE A 382 -51.14 40.26 -15.13
C PHE A 382 -50.54 40.45 -16.54
N GLY A 383 -50.41 41.74 -16.91
CA GLY A 383 -49.41 42.20 -17.86
C GLY A 383 -48.68 43.39 -17.26
N ARG A 384 -47.66 43.11 -16.44
CA ARG A 384 -46.46 43.91 -16.17
C ARG A 384 -45.50 43.08 -15.33
#